data_AF-A0A238VLA0-F1
#
_entry.id   AF-A0A238VLA0-F1
#
_cell.length_a   1.000
_cell.length_b   1.000
_cell.length_c   1.000
_cell.angle_alpha   90.00
_cell.angle_beta   90.00
_cell.angle_gamma   90.00
#
_symmetry.space_group_name_H-M   'P 1'
#
loop_
_entity.id
_entity.type
_entity.pdbx_description
1 polymer ?
#
loop_
_entity_poly.entity_id
_entity_poly.type
_entity_poly.pdbx_seq_one_letter_code
_entity_poly.pdbx_strand_id
1 'polypeptide(L)'
;MSLSQQLLTASNPTVLARENQPATLPLLNTASFLPSVTDPEFDILDELYFVTSFPDLARKTGLTPPELERHLRSLLEQGLVRSYWPDPDTELAFEESSFGAIVRDCFFLASKEGLLQHNTR
;
A
#
# COMPACT_ATOMS: atom_id res chain seq x y z
N MET A 1 -55.28 24.59 64.62
CA MET A 1 -54.95 24.94 63.22
C MET A 1 -53.91 23.94 62.72
N SER A 2 -54.37 22.81 62.18
CA SER A 2 -53.54 21.72 61.65
C SER A 2 -53.18 21.98 60.20
N LEU A 3 -51.90 21.86 59.84
CA LEU A 3 -51.44 21.79 58.45
C LEU A 3 -50.03 21.18 58.40
N SER A 4 -49.95 19.93 57.92
CA SER A 4 -48.80 19.24 57.29
C SER A 4 -49.31 17.81 56.97
N GLN A 5 -49.77 17.47 55.75
CA GLN A 5 -48.98 17.06 54.57
C GLN A 5 -47.72 16.25 54.94
N GLN A 6 -47.35 15.11 54.38
CA GLN A 6 -47.81 14.25 53.27
C GLN A 6 -47.03 12.92 53.46
N LEU A 7 -47.71 11.77 53.45
CA LEU A 7 -47.76 10.77 52.36
C LEU A 7 -46.55 9.81 52.21
N LEU A 8 -46.90 8.52 52.34
CA LEU A 8 -46.17 7.26 52.17
C LEU A 8 -45.31 7.10 50.91
N THR A 9 -44.29 6.25 51.02
CA THR A 9 -43.81 5.19 50.06
C THR A 9 -42.29 5.11 50.11
N ALA A 10 -41.60 3.98 49.99
CA ALA A 10 -41.81 2.57 50.25
C ALA A 10 -40.41 1.94 50.15
N SER A 11 -40.29 0.76 50.76
CA SER A 11 -39.19 -0.19 50.72
C SER A 11 -38.55 -0.42 49.34
N ASN A 12 -37.21 -0.52 49.27
CA ASN A 12 -36.45 -1.79 49.20
C ASN A 12 -35.00 -1.52 48.69
N PRO A 13 -33.95 -2.19 49.21
CA PRO A 13 -32.57 -2.00 48.77
C PRO A 13 -32.22 -3.01 47.67
N THR A 14 -31.84 -2.53 46.49
CA THR A 14 -31.34 -3.37 45.40
C THR A 14 -29.83 -3.29 45.29
N VAL A 15 -29.21 -4.42 45.60
CA VAL A 15 -27.86 -4.87 45.26
C VAL A 15 -27.62 -4.78 43.75
N LEU A 16 -26.41 -4.34 43.35
CA LEU A 16 -25.58 -4.80 42.21
C LEU A 16 -24.39 -3.82 42.14
N ALA A 17 -23.31 -4.08 42.87
CA ALA A 17 -22.17 -4.89 42.43
C ALA A 17 -21.52 -4.39 41.13
N ARG A 18 -20.19 -4.22 41.23
CA ARG A 18 -19.15 -4.22 40.18
C ARG A 18 -18.67 -2.86 39.69
N GLU A 19 -17.70 -2.37 40.46
CA GLU A 19 -16.50 -1.63 40.06
C GLU A 19 -16.24 -1.62 38.54
N ASN A 20 -16.46 -0.45 37.94
CA ASN A 20 -16.08 -0.15 36.57
C ASN A 20 -14.63 0.35 36.57
N GLN A 21 -13.69 -0.58 36.73
CA GLN A 21 -12.28 -0.32 36.41
C GLN A 21 -12.15 -0.32 34.87
N PRO A 22 -11.61 0.74 34.24
CA PRO A 22 -11.16 0.60 32.87
C PRO A 22 -9.97 -0.36 32.89
N ALA A 23 -10.17 -1.55 32.35
CA ALA A 23 -9.09 -2.49 32.09
C ALA A 23 -8.08 -1.80 31.17
N THR A 24 -6.96 -1.34 31.74
CA THR A 24 -5.76 -1.02 31.00
C THR A 24 -5.31 -2.32 30.36
N LEU A 25 -5.72 -2.52 29.11
CA LEU A 25 -5.28 -3.65 28.31
C LEU A 25 -3.75 -3.59 28.26
N PRO A 26 -3.02 -4.67 28.59
CA PRO A 26 -1.62 -4.74 28.24
C PRO A 26 -1.55 -4.62 26.72
N LEU A 27 -0.62 -3.79 26.23
CA LEU A 27 -0.27 -3.71 24.81
C LEU A 27 0.19 -5.11 24.37
N LEU A 28 -0.78 -5.93 23.96
CA LEU A 28 -0.55 -7.20 23.34
C LEU A 28 -0.01 -6.87 21.95
N ASN A 29 1.31 -6.79 21.87
CA ASN A 29 2.05 -6.92 20.63
C ASN A 29 1.78 -8.32 20.08
N THR A 30 0.66 -8.45 19.37
CA THR A 30 0.27 -9.66 18.67
C THR A 30 -0.21 -9.29 17.28
N ALA A 31 0.42 -9.95 16.32
CA ALA A 31 0.02 -10.12 14.93
C ALA A 31 0.30 -8.93 14.00
N SER A 32 1.47 -9.00 13.36
CA SER A 32 1.49 -9.35 11.93
C SER A 32 0.35 -8.76 11.08
N PHE A 33 0.32 -7.45 10.90
CA PHE A 33 -0.30 -6.88 9.71
C PHE A 33 0.82 -6.72 8.68
N LEU A 34 1.08 -7.82 7.97
CA LEU A 34 2.06 -7.90 6.89
C LEU A 34 1.73 -6.84 5.81
N PRO A 35 2.71 -6.23 5.13
CA PRO A 35 2.80 -6.47 3.72
C PRO A 35 3.49 -7.83 3.55
N SER A 36 2.83 -8.79 2.92
CA SER A 36 3.54 -9.95 2.39
C SER A 36 4.65 -9.40 1.49
N VAL A 37 5.92 -9.46 1.94
CA VAL A 37 7.13 -9.05 1.19
C VAL A 37 6.81 -8.05 0.08
N THR A 38 6.58 -6.78 0.42
CA THR A 38 6.39 -5.71 -0.57
C THR A 38 7.69 -5.51 -1.32
N ASP A 39 7.94 -6.32 -2.36
CA ASP A 39 8.95 -5.98 -3.34
C ASP A 39 8.34 -4.88 -4.22
N PRO A 40 8.83 -3.63 -4.15
CA PRO A 40 8.32 -2.52 -4.96
C PRO A 40 8.37 -2.83 -6.47
N GLU A 41 9.21 -3.78 -6.87
CA GLU A 41 9.26 -4.35 -8.21
C GLU A 41 7.94 -5.03 -8.61
N PHE A 42 7.24 -5.73 -7.71
CA PHE A 42 5.94 -6.33 -7.99
C PHE A 42 4.82 -5.27 -8.05
N ASP A 43 4.84 -4.29 -7.16
CA ASP A 43 3.89 -3.16 -7.22
C ASP A 43 4.03 -2.39 -8.54
N ILE A 44 5.27 -2.21 -9.01
CA ILE A 44 5.56 -1.64 -10.32
C ILE A 44 4.98 -2.53 -11.44
N LEU A 45 5.22 -3.84 -11.41
CA LEU A 45 4.74 -4.76 -12.45
C LEU A 45 3.20 -4.80 -12.53
N ASP A 46 2.50 -4.74 -11.39
CA ASP A 46 1.03 -4.75 -11.34
C ASP A 46 0.46 -3.45 -11.95
N GLU A 47 1.07 -2.30 -11.65
CA GLU A 47 0.70 -1.02 -12.27
C GLU A 47 1.07 -0.94 -13.75
N LEU A 48 2.12 -1.65 -14.18
CA LEU A 48 2.60 -1.74 -15.55
C LEU A 48 1.85 -2.79 -16.41
N TYR A 49 0.65 -3.23 -15.99
CA TYR A 49 -0.25 -4.00 -16.84
C TYR A 49 -0.61 -3.28 -18.16
N PHE A 50 -0.56 -1.95 -18.15
CA PHE A 50 -0.70 -1.09 -19.33
C PHE A 50 0.52 -0.19 -19.50
N VAL A 51 0.75 0.27 -20.73
CA VAL A 51 1.84 1.20 -21.03
C VAL A 51 1.66 2.47 -20.20
N THR A 52 2.61 2.74 -19.31
CA THR A 52 2.53 3.85 -18.34
C THR A 52 3.81 4.66 -18.38
N SER A 53 3.69 6.00 -18.29
CA SER A 53 4.84 6.90 -18.25
C SER A 53 5.56 6.83 -16.90
N PHE A 54 6.86 7.11 -16.87
CA PHE A 54 7.62 7.22 -15.61
C PHE A 54 6.94 8.10 -14.53
N PRO A 55 6.51 9.35 -14.83
CA PRO A 55 5.90 10.20 -13.81
C PRO A 55 4.54 9.69 -13.35
N ASP A 56 3.76 9.01 -14.19
CA ASP A 56 2.52 8.36 -13.76
C ASP A 56 2.79 7.17 -12.85
N LEU A 57 3.79 6.36 -13.18
CA LEU A 57 4.19 5.21 -12.39
C LEU A 57 4.69 5.64 -11.00
N ALA A 58 5.48 6.70 -10.91
CA ALA A 58 5.93 7.28 -9.64
C ALA A 58 4.75 7.77 -8.78
N ARG A 59 3.73 8.38 -9.40
CA ARG A 59 2.51 8.81 -8.71
C ARG A 59 1.67 7.63 -8.20
N LYS A 60 1.57 6.55 -8.98
CA LYS A 60 0.78 5.35 -8.66
C LYS A 60 1.44 4.53 -7.55
N THR A 61 2.73 4.25 -7.69
CA THR A 61 3.52 3.47 -6.72
C THR A 61 3.88 4.26 -5.46
N GLY A 62 3.85 5.60 -5.54
CA GLY A 62 4.28 6.47 -4.44
C GLY A 62 5.80 6.45 -4.20
N LEU A 63 6.57 5.82 -5.08
CA LEU A 63 8.02 5.74 -4.99
C LEU A 63 8.67 7.07 -5.38
N THR A 64 9.80 7.40 -4.74
CA THR A 64 10.58 8.55 -5.18
C THR A 64 11.21 8.27 -6.55
N PRO A 65 11.42 9.29 -7.41
CA PRO A 65 12.06 9.09 -8.71
C PRO A 65 13.36 8.26 -8.67
N PRO A 66 14.33 8.50 -7.76
CA PRO A 66 15.56 7.71 -7.73
C PRO A 66 15.35 6.26 -7.26
N GLU A 67 14.32 5.97 -6.47
CA GLU A 67 13.97 4.60 -6.09
C GLU A 67 13.31 3.88 -7.26
N LEU A 68 12.36 4.53 -7.93
CA LEU A 68 11.69 4.00 -9.11
C LEU A 68 12.67 3.71 -10.24
N GLU A 69 13.61 4.62 -10.51
CA GLU A 69 14.69 4.42 -11.49
C GLU A 69 15.51 3.17 -11.18
N ARG A 70 15.85 2.94 -9.90
CA ARG A 70 16.62 1.77 -9.46
C ARG A 70 15.86 0.46 -9.67
N HIS A 71 14.58 0.44 -9.30
CA HIS A 71 13.73 -0.75 -9.46
C HIS A 71 13.42 -1.03 -10.93
N LEU A 72 13.08 -0.01 -11.72
CA LEU A 72 12.88 -0.16 -13.16
C LEU A 72 14.13 -0.67 -13.86
N ARG A 73 15.31 -0.17 -13.49
CA ARG A 73 16.58 -0.66 -14.01
C ARG A 73 16.75 -2.17 -13.73
N SER A 74 16.55 -2.59 -12.49
CA SER A 74 16.59 -4.01 -12.10
C SER A 74 15.62 -4.86 -12.93
N LEU A 75 14.38 -4.38 -13.10
CA LEU A 75 13.34 -5.05 -13.90
C LEU A 75 13.68 -5.13 -15.40
N LEU A 76 14.30 -4.09 -15.97
CA LEU A 76 14.75 -4.06 -17.36
C LEU A 76 15.95 -4.98 -17.58
N GLU A 77 16.92 -4.99 -16.66
CA GLU A 77 18.06 -5.91 -16.67
C GLU A 77 17.59 -7.38 -16.60
N GLN A 78 16.52 -7.65 -15.85
CA GLN A 78 15.88 -8.97 -15.76
C GLN A 78 14.94 -9.30 -16.94
N GLY A 79 14.63 -8.34 -17.82
CA GLY A 79 13.69 -8.54 -18.93
C GLY A 79 12.21 -8.66 -18.52
N LEU A 80 11.89 -8.21 -17.30
CA LEU A 80 10.53 -8.24 -16.74
C LEU A 80 9.71 -7.02 -17.14
N VAL A 81 10.36 -5.94 -17.55
CA VAL A 81 9.74 -4.71 -18.08
C VAL A 81 10.37 -4.38 -19.43
N ARG A 82 9.61 -3.72 -20.31
CA ARG A 82 10.08 -3.14 -21.57
C ARG A 82 9.93 -1.62 -21.53
N SER A 83 10.92 -0.92 -22.07
CA SER A 83 10.90 0.54 -22.24
C SER A 83 10.51 0.92 -23.67
N TYR A 84 9.74 1.99 -23.81
CA TYR A 84 9.27 2.52 -25.09
C TYR A 84 9.50 4.02 -25.14
N TRP A 85 10.03 4.50 -26.27
CA TRP A 85 10.32 5.90 -26.52
C TRP A 85 10.57 6.12 -28.01
N PRO A 86 10.12 7.25 -28.61
CA PRO A 86 9.39 8.37 -28.00
C PRO A 86 7.87 8.14 -27.86
N ASP A 87 7.39 7.02 -28.38
CA ASP A 87 5.99 6.61 -28.42
C ASP A 87 5.85 5.18 -27.86
N PRO A 88 4.64 4.80 -27.39
CA PRO A 88 4.39 3.48 -26.79
C PRO A 88 4.54 2.30 -27.77
N ASP A 89 4.67 2.58 -29.07
CA ASP A 89 4.83 1.57 -30.13
C ASP A 89 6.32 1.36 -30.51
N THR A 90 7.20 2.30 -30.15
CA THR A 90 8.64 2.21 -30.41
C THR A 90 9.37 1.65 -29.19
N GLU A 91 9.67 0.35 -29.23
CA GLU A 91 10.46 -0.31 -28.18
C GLU A 91 11.89 0.24 -28.18
N LEU A 92 12.32 0.73 -27.02
CA LEU A 92 13.66 1.21 -26.77
C LEU A 92 14.42 0.10 -26.03
N ALA A 93 15.52 -0.38 -26.64
CA ALA A 93 16.42 -1.32 -25.96
C ALA A 93 17.04 -0.65 -24.73
N PHE A 94 17.05 -1.37 -23.60
CA PHE A 94 17.67 -0.87 -22.37
C PHE A 94 19.18 -0.68 -22.59
N GLU A 95 19.62 0.57 -22.56
CA GLU A 95 21.03 0.95 -22.50
C GLU A 95 21.30 1.75 -21.22
N GLU A 96 22.15 1.22 -20.34
CA GLU A 96 22.51 1.87 -19.07
C GLU A 96 23.01 3.31 -19.25
N SER A 97 23.77 3.56 -20.32
CA SER A 97 24.36 4.89 -20.62
C SER A 97 23.31 5.95 -20.97
N SER A 98 22.18 5.53 -21.53
CA SER A 98 21.11 6.41 -22.00
C SER A 98 19.95 6.46 -21.02
N PHE A 99 19.73 5.38 -20.26
CA PHE A 99 18.61 5.21 -19.34
C PHE A 99 18.44 6.38 -18.38
N GLY A 100 19.46 6.76 -17.61
CA GLY A 100 19.34 7.84 -16.63
C GLY A 100 18.96 9.22 -17.21
N ALA A 101 19.23 9.45 -18.50
CA ALA A 101 18.92 10.71 -19.16
C ALA A 101 17.49 10.76 -19.72
N ILE A 102 16.97 9.63 -20.21
CA ILE A 102 15.68 9.57 -20.93
C ILE A 102 14.58 8.80 -20.21
N VAL A 103 14.90 8.03 -19.16
CA VAL A 103 13.96 7.18 -18.39
C VAL A 103 12.70 7.94 -17.96
N ARG A 104 12.84 9.23 -17.64
CA ARG A 104 11.74 10.08 -17.16
C ARG A 104 10.73 10.44 -18.25
N ASP A 105 11.16 10.40 -19.51
CA ASP A 105 10.33 10.64 -20.70
C ASP A 105 9.93 9.32 -21.38
N CYS A 106 10.41 8.18 -20.88
CA CYS A 106 10.05 6.86 -21.41
C CYS A 106 8.72 6.35 -20.86
N PHE A 107 8.14 5.44 -21.62
CA PHE A 107 7.02 4.62 -21.22
C PHE A 107 7.49 3.21 -20.89
N PHE A 108 6.78 2.55 -19.99
CA PHE A 108 7.11 1.21 -19.51
C PHE A 108 5.91 0.29 -19.65
N LEU A 109 6.18 -0.99 -19.91
CA LEU A 109 5.19 -2.06 -19.95
C LEU A 109 5.76 -3.30 -19.27
N ALA A 110 4.95 -3.97 -18.44
CA ALA A 110 5.32 -5.27 -17.89
C ALA A 110 5.36 -6.32 -19.00
N SER A 111 6.42 -7.12 -19.02
CA SER A 111 6.51 -8.26 -19.92
C SER A 111 5.65 -9.42 -19.40
N LYS A 112 5.24 -10.33 -20.29
CA LYS A 112 4.49 -11.53 -19.92
C LYS A 112 5.25 -12.40 -18.91
N GLU A 113 6.58 -12.39 -18.95
CA GLU A 113 7.46 -13.10 -18.00
C GLU A 113 7.34 -12.48 -16.59
N GLY A 114 7.34 -11.15 -16.49
CA GLY A 114 7.12 -10.43 -15.22
C GLY A 114 5.76 -10.74 -14.59
N LEU A 115 4.71 -10.74 -15.40
CA LEU A 115 3.36 -11.11 -14.96
C LEU A 115 3.24 -12.60 -14.56
N LEU A 116 3.91 -13.50 -15.28
CA LEU A 116 3.96 -14.92 -14.94
C LEU A 116 4.72 -15.17 -13.63
N GLN A 117 5.83 -14.48 -13.41
CA GLN A 117 6.62 -14.60 -12.18
C GLN A 117 5.86 -14.09 -10.95
N HIS A 118 5.05 -13.04 -11.10
CA HIS A 118 4.12 -12.57 -10.07
C HIS A 118 3.02 -13.60 -9.75
N ASN A 119 2.48 -14.27 -10.77
CA ASN A 119 1.37 -15.24 -10.61
C ASN A 119 1.80 -16.62 -10.09
N THR A 120 3.10 -16.94 -10.09
CA THR A 120 3.59 -18.31 -9.80
C THR A 120 4.02 -18.49 -8.32
N ARG A 121 3.80 -17.50 -7.44
CA ARG A 121 4.15 -17.57 -6.01
C ARG A 121 2.98 -17.87 -5.08
#